data_AF-A0A813EF19-F1
#
_entry.id   AF-A0A813EF19-F1
#
_cell.length_a   1.000
_cell.length_b   1.000
_cell.length_c   1.000
_cell.angle_alpha   90.00
_cell.angle_beta   90.00
_cell.angle_gamma   90.00
#
_symmetry.space_group_name_H-M   'P 1'
#
loop_
_entity.id
_entity.type
_entity.pdbx_description
1 polymer ?
#
loop_
_entity_poly.entity_id
_entity_poly.type
_entity_poly.pdbx_seq_one_letter_code
_entity_poly.pdbx_strand_id
1 'polypeptide(L)'
;MVLPDESGSEDESGLSRLAGARGTVLSERLKRPMKTNSAAFADVIEQLAANTLGAEEVDQDKMERYVREELPVGKQKTLGYCAWILLAVHKSPRKEDFDQACLHVDMGFAVVEQFLLDSTWTSAWRMTQLSPPPFAAWSAGEGQLGTLQRELAHSRLVEPAWAAAISARLRDEEILVKRRGAPGGGRKFARARRREPRRKRSD
;
A
#
# COMPACT_ATOMS: atom_id res chain seq x y z
N MET A 1 12.36 -16.78 -1.41
CA MET A 1 13.20 -15.57 -1.18
C MET A 1 13.36 -15.42 0.32
N VAL A 2 14.58 -15.55 0.85
CA VAL A 2 14.87 -15.22 2.24
C VAL A 2 14.99 -13.70 2.28
N LEU A 3 14.07 -13.04 2.99
CA LEU A 3 14.15 -11.61 3.30
C LEU A 3 15.53 -11.30 3.89
N PRO A 4 16.11 -10.11 3.66
CA PRO A 4 17.48 -9.81 4.03
C PRO A 4 17.76 -10.18 5.49
N ASP A 5 18.83 -10.95 5.62
CA ASP A 5 19.44 -11.48 6.82
C ASP A 5 19.41 -10.47 7.97
N GLU A 6 19.20 -10.96 9.19
CA GLU A 6 19.34 -10.19 10.43
C GLU A 6 20.82 -9.88 10.71
N SER A 7 21.56 -9.34 9.75
CA SER A 7 22.85 -8.70 10.02
C SER A 7 22.56 -7.33 10.63
N GLY A 8 22.17 -7.35 11.90
CA GLY A 8 21.95 -6.16 12.71
C GLY A 8 23.24 -5.34 12.78
N SER A 9 23.24 -4.18 12.11
CA SER A 9 24.18 -3.13 12.42
C SER A 9 23.86 -2.61 13.82
N GLU A 10 24.83 -2.74 14.72
CA GLU A 10 24.67 -2.45 16.15
C GLU A 10 24.30 -0.97 16.44
N ASP A 11 24.41 -0.09 15.45
CA ASP A 11 24.04 1.33 15.53
C ASP A 11 22.52 1.62 15.40
N GLU A 12 21.71 0.69 14.88
CA GLU A 12 20.24 0.90 14.73
C GLU A 12 19.43 0.58 16.00
N SER A 13 20.07 -0.01 17.01
CA SER A 13 19.46 -0.40 18.29
C SER A 13 18.98 0.81 19.11
N GLY A 14 19.55 1.99 18.91
CA GLY A 14 19.20 3.20 19.67
C GLY A 14 17.89 3.87 19.23
N LEU A 15 17.65 3.97 17.92
CA LEU A 15 16.47 4.66 17.36
C LEU A 15 15.21 3.78 17.40
N SER A 16 15.35 2.47 17.21
CA SER A 16 14.22 1.52 17.29
C SER A 16 13.62 1.39 18.70
N ARG A 17 14.38 1.77 19.74
CA ARG A 17 13.93 1.80 21.15
C ARG A 17 13.17 3.08 21.53
N LEU A 18 13.17 4.11 20.69
CA LEU A 18 12.41 5.33 20.94
C LEU A 18 10.93 5.09 20.61
N ALA A 19 10.06 5.26 21.61
CA ALA A 19 8.62 5.22 21.41
C ALA A 19 8.20 6.29 20.38
N GLY A 20 7.63 5.88 19.26
CA GLY A 20 7.27 6.74 18.12
C GLY A 20 8.25 6.73 16.94
N ALA A 21 9.25 5.83 16.91
CA ALA A 21 10.22 5.72 15.81
C ALA A 21 10.33 4.32 15.17
N ARG A 22 9.77 3.28 15.80
CA ARG A 22 9.92 1.88 15.36
C ARG A 22 9.22 1.62 14.02
N GLY A 23 7.98 2.08 13.87
CA GLY A 23 7.21 2.01 12.64
C GLY A 23 7.81 2.83 11.51
N THR A 24 8.40 3.99 11.81
CA THR A 24 9.15 4.77 10.81
C THR A 24 10.34 3.98 10.25
N VAL A 25 11.15 3.36 11.12
CA VAL A 25 12.29 2.53 10.68
C VAL A 25 11.83 1.35 9.83
N LEU A 26 10.80 0.63 10.27
CA LEU A 26 10.25 -0.51 9.52
C LEU A 26 9.68 -0.09 8.16
N SER A 27 8.98 1.04 8.09
CA SER A 27 8.43 1.57 6.83
C SER A 27 9.52 2.00 5.86
N GLU A 28 10.61 2.62 6.33
CA GLU A 28 11.73 3.01 5.46
C GLU A 28 12.52 1.79 4.98
N ARG A 29 12.69 0.77 5.82
CA ARG A 29 13.27 -0.53 5.43
C ARG A 29 12.45 -1.25 4.36
N LEU A 30 11.14 -1.01 4.28
CA LEU A 30 10.29 -1.53 3.21
C LEU A 30 10.35 -0.66 1.94
N LYS A 31 10.25 0.66 2.11
CA LYS A 31 10.15 1.62 1.01
C LYS A 31 11.37 1.64 0.11
N ARG A 32 12.58 1.54 0.69
CA ARG A 32 13.83 1.58 -0.09
C ARG A 32 13.96 0.38 -1.04
N PRO A 33 13.80 -0.89 -0.59
CA PRO A 33 13.76 -2.05 -1.48
C PRO A 33 12.65 -2.00 -2.52
N MET A 34 11.44 -1.55 -2.16
CA MET A 34 10.33 -1.41 -3.11
C MET A 34 10.68 -0.50 -4.29
N LYS A 35 11.47 0.55 -4.06
CA LYS A 35 11.93 1.45 -5.13
C LYS A 35 13.04 0.86 -5.97
N THR A 36 13.99 0.16 -5.35
CA THR A 36 15.19 -0.36 -6.05
C THR A 36 14.97 -1.73 -6.70
N ASN A 37 13.99 -2.49 -6.25
CA ASN A 37 13.67 -3.83 -6.74
C ASN A 37 12.14 -4.01 -6.89
N SER A 38 11.49 -3.06 -7.56
CA SER A 38 10.03 -3.05 -7.74
C SER A 38 9.48 -4.31 -8.42
N ALA A 39 10.25 -4.89 -9.34
CA ALA A 39 9.88 -6.13 -10.04
C ALA A 39 9.66 -7.30 -9.07
N ALA A 40 10.58 -7.54 -8.13
CA ALA A 40 10.42 -8.62 -7.16
C ALA A 40 9.19 -8.43 -6.25
N PHE A 41 8.84 -7.19 -5.92
CA PHE A 41 7.62 -6.90 -5.16
C PHE A 41 6.36 -7.15 -5.99
N ALA A 42 6.38 -6.81 -7.28
CA ALA A 42 5.29 -7.15 -8.19
C ALA A 42 5.13 -8.67 -8.32
N ASP A 43 6.22 -9.42 -8.48
CA ASP A 43 6.21 -10.89 -8.55
C ASP A 43 5.59 -11.52 -7.28
N VAL A 44 5.93 -10.99 -6.09
CA VAL A 44 5.33 -11.44 -4.83
C VAL A 44 3.82 -11.18 -4.81
N ILE A 45 3.37 -10.00 -5.24
CA ILE A 45 1.94 -9.66 -5.31
C ILE A 45 1.20 -10.61 -6.25
N GLU A 46 1.76 -10.88 -7.41
CA GLU A 46 1.19 -11.82 -8.38
C GLU A 46 1.17 -13.26 -7.86
N GLN A 47 2.20 -13.67 -7.11
CA GLN A 47 2.23 -14.98 -6.46
C GLN A 47 1.15 -15.09 -5.37
N LEU A 48 0.93 -14.04 -4.58
CA LEU A 48 -0.16 -14.00 -3.61
C LEU A 48 -1.54 -14.07 -4.29
N ALA A 49 -1.70 -13.40 -5.43
CA ALA A 49 -2.91 -13.52 -6.25
C ALA A 49 -3.11 -14.97 -6.74
N ALA A 50 -2.04 -15.61 -7.23
CA ALA A 50 -2.06 -17.00 -7.68
C ALA A 50 -2.43 -17.97 -6.55
N ASN A 51 -1.82 -17.80 -5.37
CA ASN A 51 -2.10 -18.62 -4.19
C ASN A 51 -3.57 -18.49 -3.77
N THR A 52 -4.14 -17.28 -3.86
CA THR A 52 -5.56 -17.05 -3.55
C THR A 52 -6.48 -17.79 -4.51
N LEU A 53 -6.12 -17.83 -5.80
CA LEU A 53 -6.85 -18.58 -6.82
C LEU A 53 -6.63 -20.11 -6.75
N GLY A 54 -5.74 -20.59 -5.88
CA GLY A 54 -5.31 -21.99 -5.87
C GLY A 54 -4.61 -22.43 -7.17
N ALA A 55 -4.02 -21.50 -7.91
CA ALA A 55 -3.37 -21.78 -9.19
C ALA A 55 -1.92 -22.22 -9.00
N GLU A 56 -1.58 -23.43 -9.48
CA GLU A 56 -0.21 -23.99 -9.37
C GLU A 56 0.80 -23.27 -10.28
N GLU A 57 0.37 -22.72 -11.43
CA GLU A 57 1.28 -22.12 -12.42
C GLU A 57 1.06 -20.63 -12.66
N VAL A 58 2.17 -19.88 -12.72
CA VAL A 58 2.53 -18.57 -13.35
C VAL A 58 1.77 -17.92 -14.53
N ASP A 59 0.48 -18.14 -14.80
CA ASP A 59 -0.14 -17.65 -16.05
C ASP A 59 -0.25 -16.09 -16.20
N GLN A 60 -0.24 -15.60 -17.45
CA GLN A 60 -0.30 -14.17 -17.82
C GLN A 60 -1.63 -13.49 -17.45
N ASP A 61 -2.72 -14.26 -17.40
CA ASP A 61 -4.06 -13.73 -17.07
C ASP A 61 -4.43 -13.88 -15.59
N LYS A 62 -3.49 -14.25 -14.73
CA LYS A 62 -3.72 -14.43 -13.29
C LYS A 62 -4.33 -13.24 -12.60
N MET A 63 -3.76 -12.06 -12.82
CA MET A 63 -4.24 -10.87 -12.16
C MET A 63 -5.64 -10.52 -12.63
N GLU A 64 -5.96 -10.80 -13.90
CA GLU A 64 -7.31 -10.64 -14.42
C GLU A 64 -8.30 -11.61 -13.76
N ARG A 65 -7.92 -12.88 -13.64
CA ARG A 65 -8.73 -13.88 -12.93
C ARG A 65 -8.94 -13.51 -11.48
N TYR A 66 -7.89 -13.09 -10.77
CA TYR A 66 -8.00 -12.61 -9.39
C TYR A 66 -8.94 -11.42 -9.29
N VAL A 67 -8.79 -10.41 -10.15
CA VAL A 67 -9.65 -9.22 -10.15
C VAL A 67 -11.10 -9.58 -10.47
N ARG A 68 -11.34 -10.55 -11.35
CA ARG A 68 -12.68 -10.97 -11.77
C ARG A 68 -13.39 -11.86 -10.75
N GLU A 69 -12.66 -12.82 -10.19
CA GLU A 69 -13.21 -13.92 -9.37
C GLU A 69 -13.10 -13.62 -7.87
N GLU A 70 -12.00 -13.00 -7.44
CA GLU A 70 -11.64 -12.90 -6.03
C GLU A 70 -11.77 -11.49 -5.46
N LEU A 71 -11.57 -10.43 -6.26
CA LEU A 71 -11.61 -9.05 -5.75
C LEU A 71 -13.05 -8.65 -5.34
N PRO A 72 -13.32 -8.34 -4.06
CA PRO A 72 -14.68 -8.17 -3.58
C PRO A 72 -15.17 -6.73 -3.79
N VAL A 73 -15.37 -6.34 -5.06
CA VAL A 73 -15.85 -4.99 -5.44
C VAL A 73 -17.32 -4.77 -5.04
N GLY A 74 -18.14 -5.83 -5.11
CA GLY A 74 -19.57 -5.77 -4.84
C GLY A 74 -20.29 -4.78 -5.76
N LYS A 75 -21.08 -3.87 -5.16
CA LYS A 75 -21.86 -2.83 -5.87
C LYS A 75 -21.10 -1.53 -6.13
N GLN A 76 -19.81 -1.44 -5.76
CA GLN A 76 -19.06 -0.19 -5.82
C GLN A 76 -18.59 0.11 -7.26
N LYS A 77 -19.45 0.77 -8.05
CA LYS A 77 -19.17 1.06 -9.47
C LYS A 77 -17.84 1.78 -9.70
N THR A 78 -17.58 2.86 -8.95
CA THR A 78 -16.36 3.65 -9.05
C THR A 78 -15.12 2.78 -8.84
N LEU A 79 -15.08 1.98 -7.76
CA LEU A 79 -13.95 1.09 -7.49
C LEU A 79 -13.81 0.01 -8.56
N GLY A 80 -14.92 -0.47 -9.12
CA GLY A 80 -14.89 -1.45 -10.20
C GLY A 80 -14.25 -0.90 -11.48
N TYR A 81 -14.60 0.32 -11.88
CA TYR A 81 -13.94 0.98 -13.02
C TYR A 81 -12.46 1.24 -12.74
N CYS A 82 -12.10 1.72 -11.54
CA CYS A 82 -10.71 1.92 -11.15
C CYS A 82 -9.91 0.61 -11.19
N ALA A 83 -10.44 -0.47 -10.60
CA ALA A 83 -9.78 -1.77 -10.59
C ALA A 83 -9.54 -2.30 -12.01
N TRP A 84 -10.49 -2.08 -12.93
CA TRP A 84 -10.38 -2.54 -14.30
C TRP A 84 -9.37 -1.73 -15.14
N ILE A 85 -9.27 -0.41 -14.93
CA ILE A 85 -8.20 0.41 -15.52
C ILE A 85 -6.84 -0.03 -15.00
N LEU A 86 -6.69 -0.23 -13.69
CA LEU A 86 -5.44 -0.70 -13.09
C LEU A 86 -5.04 -2.08 -13.63
N LEU A 87 -6.01 -2.97 -13.86
CA LEU A 87 -5.77 -4.24 -14.52
C LEU A 87 -5.29 -4.04 -15.97
N ALA A 88 -5.91 -3.15 -16.75
CA ALA A 88 -5.46 -2.85 -18.11
C ALA A 88 -4.02 -2.32 -18.13
N VAL A 89 -3.67 -1.41 -17.20
CA VAL A 89 -2.29 -0.93 -17.00
C VAL A 89 -1.36 -2.08 -16.62
N HIS A 90 -1.77 -2.95 -15.70
CA HIS A 90 -0.98 -4.12 -15.27
C HIS A 90 -0.72 -5.09 -16.43
N LYS A 91 -1.70 -5.29 -17.31
CA LYS A 91 -1.56 -6.14 -18.50
C LYS A 91 -0.64 -5.53 -19.57
N SER A 92 -0.41 -4.21 -19.54
CA SER A 92 0.35 -3.51 -20.58
C SER A 92 1.85 -3.85 -20.67
N PRO A 93 2.57 -4.28 -19.60
CA PRO A 93 3.97 -4.63 -19.78
C PRO A 93 4.35 -5.97 -19.13
N ARG A 94 4.21 -7.04 -19.92
CA ARG A 94 5.20 -8.13 -19.96
C ARG A 94 5.86 -8.30 -21.35
N LYS A 95 5.58 -7.38 -22.28
CA LYS A 95 6.05 -7.37 -23.68
C LYS A 95 6.32 -5.95 -24.21
N GLU A 96 7.21 -5.21 -23.57
CA GLU A 96 7.84 -3.96 -24.10
C GLU A 96 6.94 -2.74 -24.42
N ASP A 97 5.62 -2.79 -24.20
CA ASP A 97 4.74 -1.66 -24.55
C ASP A 97 4.43 -0.73 -23.36
N PHE A 98 5.47 0.00 -22.92
CA PHE A 98 5.34 1.05 -21.90
C PHE A 98 4.35 2.14 -22.33
N ASP A 99 4.31 2.45 -23.63
CA ASP A 99 3.42 3.46 -24.20
C ASP A 99 1.95 3.06 -24.01
N GLN A 100 1.63 1.77 -24.19
CA GLN A 100 0.29 1.26 -23.90
C GLN A 100 -0.09 1.36 -22.42
N ALA A 101 0.87 1.16 -21.50
CA ALA A 101 0.61 1.35 -20.07
C ALA A 101 0.30 2.82 -19.77
N CYS A 102 1.09 3.74 -20.32
CA CYS A 102 0.86 5.19 -20.22
C CYS A 102 -0.49 5.59 -20.80
N LEU A 103 -0.86 5.07 -21.98
CA LEU A 103 -2.15 5.32 -22.60
C LEU A 103 -3.32 4.89 -21.70
N HIS A 104 -3.25 3.71 -21.08
CA HIS A 104 -4.30 3.28 -20.13
C HIS A 104 -4.38 4.19 -18.90
N VAL A 105 -3.26 4.72 -18.41
CA VAL A 105 -3.25 5.71 -17.32
C VAL A 105 -3.90 7.03 -17.76
N ASP A 106 -3.53 7.55 -18.93
CA ASP A 106 -4.08 8.80 -19.47
C ASP A 106 -5.58 8.69 -19.75
N MET A 107 -6.03 7.57 -20.31
CA MET A 107 -7.46 7.28 -20.46
C MET A 107 -8.15 7.18 -19.10
N GLY A 108 -7.49 6.65 -18.08
CA GLY A 108 -8.00 6.64 -16.72
C GLY A 108 -8.24 8.05 -16.17
N PHE A 109 -7.33 9.00 -16.42
CA PHE A 109 -7.55 10.40 -16.07
C PHE A 109 -8.70 11.03 -16.86
N ALA A 110 -8.79 10.77 -18.18
CA ALA A 110 -9.87 11.28 -19.01
C ALA A 110 -11.25 10.77 -18.56
N VAL A 111 -11.36 9.50 -18.14
CA VAL A 111 -12.57 8.92 -17.54
C VAL A 111 -12.97 9.66 -16.27
N VAL A 112 -12.01 9.93 -15.38
CA VAL A 112 -12.28 10.63 -14.12
C VAL A 112 -12.78 12.05 -14.41
N GLU A 113 -12.12 12.78 -15.30
CA GLU A 113 -12.54 14.12 -15.71
C GLU A 113 -13.94 14.10 -16.34
N GLN A 114 -14.20 13.21 -17.28
CA GLN A 114 -15.51 13.11 -17.94
C GLN A 114 -16.63 12.81 -16.94
N PHE A 115 -16.40 11.90 -15.99
CA PHE A 115 -17.37 11.61 -14.93
C PHE A 115 -17.64 12.83 -14.05
N LEU A 116 -16.63 13.65 -13.75
CA LEU A 116 -16.83 14.88 -12.98
C LEU A 116 -17.64 15.94 -13.75
N LEU A 117 -17.56 15.95 -15.08
CA LEU A 117 -18.32 16.89 -15.92
C LEU A 117 -19.79 16.50 -16.07
N ASP A 118 -20.09 15.22 -16.30
CA ASP A 118 -21.44 14.76 -16.68
C ASP A 118 -22.10 13.77 -15.69
N SER A 119 -21.39 13.40 -14.61
CA SER A 119 -21.84 12.43 -13.59
C SER A 119 -22.28 11.08 -14.14
N THR A 120 -21.82 10.70 -15.34
CA THR A 120 -22.28 9.51 -16.06
C THR A 120 -21.14 8.56 -16.42
N TRP A 121 -21.00 7.49 -15.63
CA TRP A 121 -19.98 6.46 -15.86
C TRP A 121 -20.05 5.81 -17.24
N THR A 122 -21.24 5.67 -17.83
CA THR A 122 -21.39 5.09 -19.18
C THR A 122 -20.73 5.96 -20.25
N SER A 123 -20.83 7.28 -20.13
CA SER A 123 -20.21 8.24 -21.04
C SER A 123 -18.70 8.23 -20.84
N ALA A 124 -18.26 8.42 -19.59
CA ALA A 124 -16.85 8.39 -19.21
C ALA A 124 -16.15 7.10 -19.66
N TRP A 125 -16.73 5.93 -19.40
CA TRP A 125 -16.09 4.64 -19.71
C TRP A 125 -15.87 4.41 -21.20
N ARG A 126 -16.76 4.94 -22.06
CA ARG A 126 -16.61 4.81 -23.52
C ARG A 126 -15.34 5.45 -24.06
N MET A 127 -14.74 6.39 -23.33
CA MET A 127 -13.47 7.00 -23.72
C MET A 127 -12.30 6.01 -23.69
N THR A 128 -12.40 4.95 -22.88
CA THR A 128 -11.31 3.98 -22.71
C THR A 128 -11.20 2.96 -23.85
N GLN A 129 -12.29 2.75 -24.59
CA GLN A 129 -12.44 1.63 -25.54
C GLN A 129 -12.19 0.24 -24.91
N LEU A 130 -12.16 0.12 -23.58
CA LEU A 130 -11.97 -1.15 -22.89
C LEU A 130 -13.31 -1.89 -22.73
N SER A 131 -13.22 -3.21 -22.55
CA SER A 131 -14.36 -4.03 -22.16
C SER A 131 -14.96 -3.53 -20.83
N PRO A 132 -16.29 -3.59 -20.66
CA PRO A 132 -16.89 -3.20 -19.39
C PRO A 132 -16.40 -4.11 -18.26
N PRO A 133 -16.20 -3.57 -17.04
CA PRO A 133 -15.87 -4.39 -15.88
C PRO A 133 -16.95 -5.46 -15.62
N PRO A 134 -16.60 -6.60 -15.02
CA PRO A 134 -17.51 -7.71 -14.78
C PRO A 134 -18.45 -7.45 -13.58
N PHE A 135 -19.19 -6.34 -13.59
CA PHE A 135 -20.07 -5.91 -12.50
C PHE A 135 -21.10 -6.97 -12.09
N ALA A 136 -21.58 -7.77 -13.04
CA ALA A 136 -22.51 -8.86 -12.74
C ALA A 136 -21.86 -9.92 -11.84
N ALA A 137 -20.62 -10.32 -12.14
CA ALA A 137 -19.87 -11.28 -11.33
C ALA A 137 -19.55 -10.72 -9.94
N TRP A 138 -19.08 -9.47 -9.87
CA TRP A 138 -18.79 -8.82 -8.59
C TRP A 138 -20.02 -8.63 -7.70
N SER A 139 -21.17 -8.29 -8.30
CA SER A 139 -22.41 -8.15 -7.54
C SER A 139 -22.92 -9.50 -7.02
N ALA A 140 -22.67 -10.61 -7.73
CA ALA A 140 -23.04 -11.94 -7.26
C ALA A 140 -22.22 -12.37 -6.04
N GLY A 141 -20.94 -11.96 -5.98
CA GLY A 141 -20.03 -12.21 -4.85
C GLY A 141 -20.22 -11.31 -3.63
N GLU A 142 -21.14 -10.32 -3.67
CA GLU A 142 -21.29 -9.31 -2.61
C GLU A 142 -21.54 -9.91 -1.22
N GLY A 143 -22.26 -11.04 -1.14
CA GLY A 143 -22.54 -11.74 0.12
C GLY A 143 -21.28 -12.23 0.84
N GLN A 144 -20.17 -12.41 0.13
CA GLN A 144 -18.90 -12.86 0.71
C GLN A 144 -18.08 -11.73 1.33
N LEU A 145 -18.35 -10.47 0.95
CA LEU A 145 -17.56 -9.31 1.41
C LEU A 145 -17.60 -9.17 2.94
N GLY A 146 -18.76 -9.37 3.57
CA GLY A 146 -18.89 -9.28 5.03
C GLY A 146 -18.17 -10.40 5.78
N THR A 147 -17.96 -11.56 5.14
CA THR A 147 -17.13 -12.64 5.69
C THR A 147 -15.66 -12.30 5.56
N LEU A 148 -15.21 -11.87 4.37
CA LEU A 148 -13.83 -11.45 4.13
C LEU A 148 -13.40 -10.31 5.06
N GLN A 149 -14.26 -9.33 5.32
CA GLN A 149 -13.98 -8.23 6.25
C GLN A 149 -13.77 -8.69 7.70
N ARG A 150 -14.37 -9.81 8.10
CA ARG A 150 -14.21 -10.38 9.45
C ARG A 150 -12.97 -11.27 9.54
N GLU A 151 -12.66 -11.98 8.47
CA GLU A 151 -11.55 -12.93 8.43
C GLU A 151 -10.20 -12.26 8.14
N LEU A 152 -10.21 -11.18 7.35
CA LEU A 152 -9.00 -10.53 6.86
C LEU A 152 -8.83 -9.16 7.50
N ALA A 153 -7.74 -8.99 8.25
CA ALA A 153 -7.33 -7.69 8.76
C ALA A 153 -6.72 -6.78 7.67
N HIS A 154 -6.18 -7.38 6.60
CA HIS A 154 -5.43 -6.72 5.54
C HIS A 154 -5.70 -7.37 4.17
N SER A 155 -5.27 -6.71 3.09
CA SER A 155 -5.38 -7.25 1.73
C SER A 155 -4.63 -8.57 1.58
N ARG A 156 -5.21 -9.53 0.82
CA ARG A 156 -4.56 -10.79 0.43
C ARG A 156 -3.33 -10.60 -0.46
N LEU A 157 -3.25 -9.44 -1.13
CA LEU A 157 -2.14 -9.10 -2.03
C LEU A 157 -0.98 -8.40 -1.31
N VAL A 158 -1.00 -8.33 0.02
CA VAL A 158 0.04 -7.65 0.81
C VAL A 158 0.64 -8.65 1.78
N GLU A 159 1.97 -8.76 1.80
CA GLU A 159 2.63 -9.61 2.79
C GLU A 159 2.34 -9.11 4.21
N PRO A 160 2.14 -10.01 5.19
CA PRO A 160 1.87 -9.64 6.58
C PRO A 160 2.91 -8.69 7.17
N ALA A 161 4.20 -8.86 6.80
CA ALA A 161 5.28 -7.99 7.24
C ALA A 161 5.12 -6.53 6.76
N TRP A 162 4.63 -6.35 5.52
CA TRP A 162 4.42 -5.02 4.94
C TRP A 162 3.25 -4.32 5.64
N ALA A 163 2.15 -5.05 5.86
CA ALA A 163 0.99 -4.54 6.59
C ALA A 163 1.32 -4.17 8.04
N ALA A 164 2.15 -4.99 8.71
CA ALA A 164 2.63 -4.72 10.07
C ALA A 164 3.52 -3.47 10.13
N ALA A 165 4.40 -3.26 9.15
CA ALA A 165 5.25 -2.07 9.07
C ALA A 165 4.42 -0.79 8.91
N ILE A 166 3.41 -0.80 8.03
CA ILE A 166 2.48 0.33 7.83
C ILE A 166 1.67 0.59 9.11
N SER A 167 1.11 -0.46 9.72
CA SER A 167 0.34 -0.33 10.96
C SER A 167 1.17 0.23 12.12
N ALA A 168 2.44 -0.19 12.24
CA ALA A 168 3.36 0.35 13.23
C ALA A 168 3.65 1.84 12.97
N ARG A 169 3.82 2.24 11.71
CA ARG A 169 4.03 3.65 11.34
C ARG A 169 2.82 4.52 11.68
N LEU A 170 1.61 4.07 11.39
CA LEU A 170 0.38 4.80 11.74
C LEU A 170 0.25 5.02 13.25
N ARG A 171 0.61 4.02 14.06
CA ARG A 171 0.66 4.15 15.53
C ARG A 171 1.71 5.14 16.00
N ASP A 172 2.89 5.15 15.37
CA ASP A 172 3.94 6.13 15.67
C ASP A 172 3.46 7.56 15.37
N GLU A 173 2.83 7.77 14.21
CA GLU A 173 2.25 9.05 13.82
C GLU A 173 1.20 9.53 14.84
N GLU A 174 0.32 8.64 15.31
CA GLU A 174 -0.66 8.95 16.36
C GLU A 174 0.01 9.36 17.68
N ILE A 175 1.05 8.64 18.12
CA ILE A 175 1.81 8.96 19.32
C ILE A 175 2.48 10.34 19.20
N LEU A 176 3.08 10.64 18.04
CA LEU A 176 3.76 11.90 17.78
C LEU A 176 2.76 13.07 17.76
N VAL A 177 1.60 12.89 17.14
CA VAL A 177 0.51 13.89 17.13
C VAL A 177 0.03 14.17 18.57
N LYS A 178 -0.25 13.13 19.37
CA LYS A 178 -0.66 13.29 20.78
C LYS A 178 0.39 14.02 21.62
N ARG A 179 1.69 13.74 21.40
CA ARG A 179 2.79 14.42 22.11
C ARG A 179 2.95 15.89 21.71
N ARG A 180 2.66 16.25 20.45
CA ARG A 180 2.67 17.64 19.98
C ARG A 180 1.48 18.45 20.51
N GLY A 181 0.32 17.82 20.66
CA GLY A 181 -0.89 18.44 21.23
C GLY A 181 -0.92 18.57 22.75
N ALA A 182 0.02 17.94 23.48
CA ALA A 182 0.05 17.98 24.94
C ALA A 182 0.66 19.30 25.46
N PRO A 183 -0.06 20.09 26.29
CA PRO A 183 0.46 21.31 26.89
C PRO A 183 1.53 20.96 27.94
N GLY A 184 2.80 20.86 27.52
CA GLY A 184 3.93 20.63 28.44
C GLY A 184 5.13 19.87 27.87
N GLY A 185 5.05 19.31 26.66
CA GLY A 185 6.11 18.47 26.08
C GLY A 185 7.48 19.13 25.90
N GLY A 186 7.55 20.46 25.79
CA GLY A 186 8.80 21.20 25.57
C GLY A 186 9.60 21.55 26.83
N ARG A 187 9.05 21.43 28.05
CA ARG A 187 9.71 21.98 29.26
C ARG A 187 10.67 21.03 29.97
N LYS A 188 10.60 19.71 29.75
CA LYS A 188 11.44 18.75 30.50
C LYS A 188 12.86 18.61 29.97
N PHE A 189 13.11 18.85 28.68
CA PHE A 189 14.47 18.80 28.11
C PHE A 189 15.30 20.07 28.37
N ALA A 190 14.65 21.22 28.57
CA ALA A 190 15.37 22.48 28.84
C ALA A 190 16.03 22.53 30.23
N ARG A 191 15.59 21.69 31.18
CA ARG A 191 16.10 21.72 32.58
C ARG A 191 17.35 20.86 32.80
N ALA A 192 17.65 19.93 31.89
CA ALA A 192 18.82 19.04 32.00
C ALA A 192 20.14 19.74 31.63
N ARG A 193 20.11 20.80 30.80
CA ARG A 193 21.31 21.57 30.41
C ARG A 193 21.75 22.66 31.39
N ARG A 194 21.06 22.85 32.52
CA ARG A 194 21.35 23.93 33.49
C ARG A 194 22.03 23.45 34.79
N ARG A 195 22.50 22.20 34.84
CA ARG A 195 23.25 21.66 35.98
C ARG A 195 24.64 21.20 35.57
N GLU A 196 25.44 22.13 35.08
CA GLU A 196 26.90 22.00 35.12
C GLU A 196 27.39 22.63 36.44
N PRO A 197 28.08 21.89 37.31
CA PRO A 197 28.67 22.48 38.50
C PRO A 197 29.90 23.30 38.11
N ARG A 198 29.87 24.60 38.42
CA ARG A 198 31.03 25.50 38.39
C ARG A 198 32.19 24.84 39.16
N ARG A 199 33.24 24.40 38.43
CA ARG A 199 34.53 24.03 39.02
C ARG A 199 35.08 25.24 39.77
N LYS A 200 35.22 25.14 41.09
CA LYS A 200 36.02 26.07 41.90
C LYS A 200 37.48 25.92 41.47
N ARG A 201 38.10 27.02 41.04
CA ARG A 201 39.56 27.15 41.00
C ARG A 201 40.03 27.34 42.45
N SER A 202 40.98 26.53 42.85
CA SER A 202 41.76 26.71 44.07
C SER A 202 43.16 27.15 43.64
N ASP A 203 43.67 28.18 44.30
CA ASP A 203 45.02 28.71 44.20
C ASP A 203 46.10 27.68 44.57
#